data_AF-Q8MIJ3-F1
#
_entry.id   AF-Q8MIJ3-F1
#
_cell.length_a   1.000
_cell.length_b   1.000
_cell.length_c   1.000
_cell.angle_alpha   90.00
_cell.angle_beta   90.00
_cell.angle_gamma   90.00
#
_symmetry.space_group_name_H-M   'P 1'
#
loop_
_entity.id
_entity.type
_entity.pdbx_description
1 polymer ?
#
loop_
_entity_poly.entity_id
_entity_poly.type
_entity_poly.pdbx_seq_one_letter_code
_entity_poly.pdbx_strand_id
1 'polypeptide(L)'
;KTLPSISQVTEAHTAEIRPGAFIRQGRKLDIDLGAEGNRYYEANYWQFPDGIHYNGCSEANVTKEKFVTSCINATQVANQEELSREKQDDKLYQRVLWRLIRELCSV
;
A
#
# COMPACT_ATOMS: atom_id res chain seq x y z
N LYS A 1 -9.52 -27.11 -21.29
CA LYS A 1 -8.67 -25.92 -21.03
C LYS A 1 -9.58 -24.70 -21.04
N THR A 2 -10.06 -24.28 -19.88
CA THR A 2 -10.93 -23.11 -19.74
C THR A 2 -10.05 -21.87 -19.82
N LEU A 3 -10.31 -20.99 -20.79
CA LEU A 3 -9.64 -19.69 -20.88
C LEU A 3 -9.93 -18.91 -19.58
N PRO A 4 -8.92 -18.33 -18.92
CA PRO A 4 -9.19 -17.44 -17.80
C PRO A 4 -10.04 -16.28 -18.30
N SER A 5 -11.14 -16.01 -17.58
CA SER A 5 -12.13 -15.02 -17.95
C SER A 5 -11.48 -13.64 -18.09
N ILE A 6 -11.62 -13.03 -19.26
CA ILE A 6 -11.12 -11.67 -19.57
C ILE A 6 -11.62 -10.66 -18.53
N SER A 7 -12.80 -10.90 -17.92
CA SER A 7 -13.39 -10.03 -16.90
C SER A 7 -12.58 -9.94 -15.59
N GLN A 8 -11.86 -11.01 -15.20
CA GLN A 8 -11.06 -11.00 -13.97
C GLN A 8 -9.75 -10.22 -14.15
N VAL A 9 -9.22 -10.18 -15.38
CA VAL A 9 -8.03 -9.39 -15.73
C VAL A 9 -8.34 -7.90 -15.64
N THR A 10 -9.53 -7.48 -16.07
CA THR A 10 -9.94 -6.07 -16.02
C THR A 10 -10.10 -5.55 -14.59
N GLU A 11 -10.63 -6.35 -13.67
CA GLU A 11 -10.89 -5.92 -12.29
C GLU A 11 -9.61 -5.78 -11.47
N ALA A 12 -8.67 -6.72 -11.61
CA ALA A 12 -7.34 -6.62 -11.00
C ALA A 12 -6.57 -5.39 -11.53
N HIS A 13 -6.59 -5.16 -12.85
CA HIS A 13 -5.97 -3.98 -13.44
C HIS A 13 -6.68 -2.67 -13.06
N THR A 14 -8.01 -2.69 -12.89
CA THR A 14 -8.78 -1.50 -12.47
C THR A 14 -8.53 -1.18 -11.00
N ALA A 15 -8.38 -2.19 -10.15
CA ALA A 15 -7.97 -2.02 -8.75
C ALA A 15 -6.57 -1.41 -8.66
N GLU A 16 -5.63 -1.85 -9.51
CA GLU A 16 -4.26 -1.31 -9.59
C GLU A 16 -4.22 0.18 -10.00
N ILE A 17 -5.24 0.69 -10.71
CA ILE A 17 -5.31 2.09 -11.19
C ILE A 17 -6.09 3.00 -10.21
N ARG A 18 -6.70 2.47 -9.15
CA ARG A 18 -7.43 3.30 -8.18
C ARG A 18 -6.46 4.15 -7.35
N PRO A 19 -6.74 5.45 -7.13
CA PRO A 19 -5.93 6.26 -6.22
C PRO A 19 -5.87 5.65 -4.81
N GLY A 20 -4.66 5.45 -4.31
CA GLY A 20 -4.39 4.81 -3.02
C GLY A 20 -4.24 3.29 -3.08
N ALA A 21 -4.40 2.64 -4.24
CA ALA A 21 -4.25 1.19 -4.34
C ALA A 21 -2.79 0.75 -4.10
N PHE A 22 -2.63 -0.41 -3.46
CA PHE A 22 -1.33 -1.03 -3.27
C PHE A 22 -0.75 -1.58 -4.57
N ILE A 23 0.52 -1.28 -4.82
CA ILE A 23 1.32 -1.89 -5.88
C ILE A 23 2.13 -3.00 -5.23
N ARG A 24 1.92 -4.25 -5.65
CA ARG A 24 2.59 -5.45 -5.09
C ARG A 24 3.37 -6.16 -6.18
N GLN A 25 4.66 -5.87 -6.24
CA GLN A 25 5.67 -6.51 -7.08
C GLN A 25 6.48 -7.56 -6.28
N GLY A 26 6.41 -7.54 -4.94
CA GLY A 26 7.10 -8.48 -4.06
C GLY A 26 8.60 -8.18 -3.94
N ARG A 27 9.01 -6.93 -4.12
CA ARG A 27 10.39 -6.48 -3.94
C ARG A 27 10.62 -6.11 -2.47
N LYS A 28 11.78 -6.48 -1.95
CA LYS A 28 12.22 -5.99 -0.64
C LYS A 28 12.61 -4.52 -0.75
N LEU A 29 11.94 -3.66 0.01
CA LEU A 29 12.29 -2.24 0.13
C LEU A 29 13.36 -2.03 1.21
N ASP A 30 14.18 -1.00 1.03
CA ASP A 30 15.20 -0.58 2.00
C ASP A 30 14.66 0.60 2.83
N ILE A 31 13.90 0.27 3.87
CA ILE A 31 13.19 1.23 4.72
C ILE A 31 13.40 0.82 6.18
N ASP A 32 13.71 1.78 7.05
CA ASP A 32 13.81 1.52 8.48
C ASP A 32 12.44 1.53 9.17
N LEU A 33 11.99 0.33 9.53
CA LEU A 33 10.75 0.04 10.25
C LEU A 33 11.02 -0.20 11.75
N GLY A 34 12.26 0.01 12.21
CA GLY A 34 12.74 -0.30 13.55
C GLY A 34 13.13 -1.79 13.72
N ALA A 35 13.85 -2.14 14.79
CA ALA A 35 14.46 -3.47 14.93
C ALA A 35 13.47 -4.66 14.89
N GLU A 36 12.28 -4.52 15.47
CA GLU A 36 11.24 -5.55 15.43
C GLU A 36 10.54 -5.58 14.07
N GLY A 37 10.19 -4.41 13.52
CA GLY A 37 9.54 -4.28 12.22
C GLY A 37 10.42 -4.76 11.07
N ASN A 38 11.71 -4.44 11.10
CA ASN A 38 12.69 -4.88 10.10
C ASN A 38 12.76 -6.40 10.07
N ARG A 39 12.94 -7.07 11.22
CA ARG A 39 12.97 -8.54 11.28
C ARG A 39 11.69 -9.18 10.75
N TYR A 40 10.53 -8.63 11.12
CA TYR A 40 9.25 -9.12 10.62
C TYR A 40 9.10 -8.91 9.11
N TYR A 41 9.48 -7.74 8.62
CA TYR A 41 9.43 -7.38 7.20
C TYR A 41 10.39 -8.24 6.37
N GLU A 42 11.58 -8.55 6.86
CA GLU A 42 12.53 -9.42 6.15
C GLU A 42 11.98 -10.81 5.84
N ALA A 43 11.16 -11.38 6.72
CA ALA A 43 10.52 -12.66 6.50
C ALA A 43 9.22 -12.58 5.66
N ASN A 44 8.59 -11.39 5.61
CA ASN A 44 7.23 -11.22 5.10
C ASN A 44 7.07 -10.15 4.02
N TYR A 45 8.16 -9.59 3.48
CA TYR A 45 8.11 -8.42 2.55
C TYR A 45 7.19 -8.62 1.35
N TRP A 46 7.04 -9.86 0.87
CA TRP A 46 6.14 -10.24 -0.22
C TRP A 46 4.65 -10.00 0.08
N GLN A 47 4.27 -9.86 1.36
CA GLN A 47 2.92 -9.51 1.82
C GLN A 47 2.69 -8.01 1.92
N PHE A 48 3.67 -7.16 1.62
CA PHE A 48 3.56 -5.71 1.77
C PHE A 48 3.55 -5.01 0.41
N PRO A 49 2.98 -3.79 0.32
CA PRO A 49 3.06 -2.98 -0.88
C PRO A 49 4.50 -2.49 -1.14
N ASP A 50 4.89 -2.51 -2.40
CA ASP A 50 6.12 -1.91 -2.92
C ASP A 50 5.95 -0.43 -3.26
N GLY A 51 4.70 -0.02 -3.48
CA GLY A 51 4.33 1.33 -3.86
C GLY A 51 2.84 1.59 -3.69
N ILE A 52 2.44 2.84 -3.86
CA ILE A 52 1.04 3.28 -3.80
C ILE A 52 0.73 4.01 -5.10
N HIS A 53 -0.34 3.62 -5.78
CA HIS A 53 -0.79 4.31 -6.98
C HIS A 53 -1.50 5.62 -6.58
N TYR A 54 -0.79 6.75 -6.58
CA TYR A 54 -1.37 8.04 -6.19
C TYR A 54 -0.81 9.21 -7.00
N ASN A 55 -1.59 9.70 -7.96
CA ASN A 55 -1.24 10.87 -8.79
C ASN A 55 -1.78 12.18 -8.19
N GLY A 56 -1.25 12.58 -7.03
CA GLY A 56 -1.63 13.84 -6.35
C GLY A 56 -0.92 15.09 -6.89
N CYS A 57 0.13 14.94 -7.70
CA CYS A 57 0.95 16.06 -8.21
C CYS A 57 0.33 16.82 -9.39
N SER A 58 -0.89 16.48 -9.84
CA SER A 58 -1.56 17.20 -10.93
C SER A 58 -2.19 18.54 -10.48
N GLU A 59 -2.31 18.76 -9.17
CA GLU A 59 -2.81 20.02 -8.62
C GLU A 59 -1.68 21.02 -8.43
N ALA A 60 -1.73 22.15 -9.15
CA ALA A 60 -0.64 23.13 -9.25
C ALA A 60 -0.22 23.84 -7.94
N ASN A 61 -0.79 23.50 -6.78
CA ASN A 61 -0.56 24.20 -5.50
C ASN A 61 -0.75 23.29 -4.26
N VAL A 62 -0.22 22.06 -4.28
CA VAL A 62 -0.30 21.15 -3.12
C VAL A 62 1.02 21.16 -2.36
N THR A 63 0.97 21.45 -1.06
CA THR A 63 2.14 21.33 -0.17
C THR A 63 2.47 19.85 0.04
N LYS A 64 3.75 19.54 0.32
CA LYS A 64 4.18 18.16 0.60
C LYS A 64 3.33 17.50 1.70
N GLU A 65 3.04 18.23 2.76
CA GLU A 65 2.19 17.75 3.87
C GLU A 65 0.77 17.39 3.42
N LYS A 66 0.16 18.23 2.57
CA LYS A 66 -1.18 17.99 2.03
C LYS A 66 -1.18 16.82 1.04
N PHE A 67 -0.10 16.66 0.26
CA PHE A 67 0.09 15.51 -0.62
C PHE A 67 0.16 14.21 0.18
N VAL A 68 1.05 14.14 1.18
CA VAL A 68 1.23 12.95 2.03
C VAL A 68 -0.08 12.59 2.74
N THR A 69 -0.76 13.58 3.32
CA THR A 69 -2.04 13.36 4.02
C THR A 69 -3.11 12.82 3.07
N SER A 70 -3.21 13.39 1.87
CA SER A 70 -4.19 12.95 0.87
C SER A 70 -3.87 11.57 0.31
N CYS A 71 -2.59 11.23 0.12
CA CYS A 71 -2.13 9.90 -0.26
C CYS A 71 -2.53 8.85 0.80
N ILE A 72 -2.29 9.14 2.08
CA ILE A 72 -2.66 8.24 3.18
C ILE A 72 -4.17 8.04 3.24
N ASN A 73 -4.96 9.12 3.12
CA ASN A 73 -6.41 9.06 3.13
C ASN A 73 -6.95 8.24 1.95
N ALA A 74 -6.42 8.43 0.75
CA ALA A 74 -6.79 7.63 -0.41
C ALA A 74 -6.44 6.14 -0.19
N THR A 75 -5.27 5.87 0.39
CA THR A 75 -4.80 4.51 0.68
C THR A 75 -5.69 3.80 1.69
N GLN A 76 -6.15 4.51 2.73
CA GLN A 76 -7.12 3.98 3.70
C GLN A 76 -8.41 3.54 3.04
N VAL A 77 -8.95 4.38 2.17
CA VAL A 77 -10.23 4.15 1.49
C VAL A 77 -10.09 3.03 0.45
N ALA A 78 -8.97 2.97 -0.27
CA ALA A 78 -8.74 1.97 -1.31
C ALA A 78 -8.51 0.56 -0.75
N ASN A 79 -7.86 0.45 0.41
CA ASN A 79 -7.44 -0.84 0.99
C ASN A 79 -8.15 -1.12 2.33
N GLN A 80 -9.37 -0.59 2.51
CA GLN A 80 -10.10 -0.66 3.77
C GLN A 80 -10.25 -2.08 4.30
N GLU A 81 -10.47 -3.08 3.45
CA GLU A 81 -10.63 -4.47 3.89
C GLU A 81 -9.36 -5.02 4.55
N GLU A 82 -8.19 -4.75 3.96
CA GLU A 82 -6.91 -5.22 4.47
C GLU A 82 -6.51 -4.49 5.76
N LEU A 83 -6.80 -3.19 5.81
CA LEU A 83 -6.59 -2.35 7.00
C LEU A 83 -7.63 -2.62 8.09
N SER A 84 -8.82 -3.15 7.76
CA SER A 84 -9.85 -3.48 8.75
C SER A 84 -9.65 -4.85 9.39
N ARG A 85 -8.91 -5.75 8.73
CA ARG A 85 -8.47 -7.04 9.29
C ARG A 85 -7.53 -6.88 10.50
N GLU A 86 -7.12 -5.64 10.80
CA GLU A 86 -6.45 -5.19 12.03
C GLU A 86 -7.00 -5.75 13.33
N LYS A 87 -8.30 -6.07 13.38
CA LYS A 87 -8.99 -6.16 14.67
C LYS A 87 -8.76 -7.43 15.48
N GLN A 88 -8.15 -8.50 14.96
CA GLN A 88 -8.10 -9.76 15.74
C GLN A 88 -6.74 -10.48 15.91
N ASP A 89 -5.81 -10.53 14.94
CA ASP A 89 -4.63 -11.43 15.12
C ASP A 89 -3.22 -10.87 14.85
N ASP A 90 -3.01 -9.81 14.06
CA ASP A 90 -1.63 -9.39 13.72
C ASP A 90 -1.35 -7.89 13.91
N LYS A 91 -1.14 -7.51 15.18
CA LYS A 91 -0.78 -6.13 15.57
C LYS A 91 0.58 -5.70 14.98
N LEU A 92 1.48 -6.64 14.72
CA LEU A 92 2.81 -6.32 14.20
C LEU A 92 2.77 -6.08 12.70
N TYR A 93 2.05 -6.92 11.93
CA TYR A 93 1.77 -6.69 10.51
C TYR A 93 1.25 -5.28 10.29
N GLN A 94 0.27 -4.87 11.09
CA GLN A 94 -0.42 -3.59 10.91
C GLN A 94 0.46 -2.41 11.29
N ARG A 95 1.27 -2.54 12.35
CA ARG A 95 2.27 -1.53 12.70
C ARG A 95 3.29 -1.36 11.56
N VAL A 96 3.76 -2.46 10.99
CA VAL A 96 4.71 -2.45 9.86
C VAL A 96 4.07 -1.85 8.62
N LEU A 97 2.85 -2.27 8.27
CA LEU A 97 2.10 -1.79 7.11
C LEU A 97 1.85 -0.28 7.23
N TRP A 98 1.41 0.20 8.39
CA TRP A 98 1.20 1.63 8.64
C TRP A 98 2.46 2.44 8.52
N ARG A 99 3.58 1.93 9.03
CA ARG A 99 4.87 2.60 8.89
C ARG A 99 5.27 2.66 7.42
N LEU A 100 5.13 1.56 6.70
CA LEU A 100 5.46 1.47 5.29
C LEU A 100 4.64 2.42 4.41
N ILE A 101 3.32 2.49 4.63
CA ILE A 101 2.44 3.42 3.91
C ILE A 101 2.89 4.88 4.07
N ARG A 102 3.29 5.28 5.30
CA ARG A 102 3.77 6.64 5.55
C ARG A 102 5.05 6.93 4.79
N GLU A 103 5.98 5.97 4.73
CA GLU A 103 7.22 6.12 3.98
C GLU A 103 6.93 6.20 2.47
N LEU A 104 6.10 5.31 1.93
CA LEU A 104 5.72 5.30 0.51
C LEU A 104 5.00 6.58 0.05
N CYS A 105 4.14 7.15 0.90
CA CYS A 105 3.46 8.42 0.60
C CYS A 105 4.36 9.67 0.78
N SER A 106 5.54 9.54 1.40
CA SER A 106 6.46 10.65 1.70
C SER A 106 7.60 10.82 0.69
N VAL A 107 7.72 9.88 -0.25
CA VAL A 107 8.68 9.89 -1.37
C VAL A 107 8.34 11.01 -2.36
#